data_AF-A0A7S0KNN1-F1
#
_entry.id   AF-A0A7S0KNN1-F1
#
_cell.length_a   1.000
_cell.length_b   1.000
_cell.length_c   1.000
_cell.angle_alpha   90.00
_cell.angle_beta   90.00
_cell.angle_gamma   90.00
#
_symmetry.space_group_name_H-M   'P 1'
#
loop_
_entity.id
_entity.type
_entity.pdbx_description
1 polymer ?
#
loop_
_entity_poly.entity_id
_entity_poly.type
_entity_poly.pdbx_seq_one_letter_code
_entity_poly.pdbx_strand_id
1 'polypeptide(L)'
;VVRRVDGARIACSVSAHAPVLHEHVLANQWDRAIRLCRFVKDDSMWACLAAMAVANKDLNTAEIAYAAVEEVEKVQFVQAIKKIPTEEGRMAELALFRREPDEAESILLQAGAVYRAIDMRVRLFNWRRALDLAVQHRTHVDTVLYRRARYLEEAQRRETDESFKEYSRSVQVDEEAVLAKIAQEGEKEKERAR
;
A
#
# COMPACT_ATOMS: atom_id res chain seq x y z
N VAL A 1 11.49 20.22 28.26
CA VAL A 1 10.95 21.60 28.22
C VAL A 1 10.78 21.99 26.76
N VAL A 2 9.57 22.24 26.32
CA VAL A 2 9.26 22.64 24.94
C VAL A 2 8.93 24.14 24.94
N ARG A 3 9.43 24.88 23.96
CA ARG A 3 9.21 26.33 23.85
C ARG A 3 8.07 26.60 22.88
N ARG A 4 7.04 27.32 23.34
CA ARG A 4 5.94 27.78 22.50
C ARG A 4 6.38 28.92 21.58
N VAL A 5 5.54 29.22 20.58
CA VAL A 5 5.73 30.32 19.62
C VAL A 5 5.73 31.69 20.31
N ASP A 6 5.03 31.84 21.44
CA ASP A 6 5.02 33.04 22.29
C ASP A 6 6.28 33.17 23.19
N GLY A 7 7.21 32.21 23.11
CA GLY A 7 8.43 32.19 23.90
C GLY A 7 8.29 31.56 25.29
N ALA A 8 7.08 31.18 25.73
CA ALA A 8 6.86 30.52 27.00
C ALA A 8 7.46 29.11 27.03
N ARG A 9 8.10 28.76 28.15
CA ARG A 9 8.68 27.43 28.39
C ARG A 9 7.63 26.54 29.05
N ILE A 10 7.17 25.51 28.35
CA ILE A 10 6.31 24.47 28.93
C ILE A 10 7.21 23.31 29.39
N ALA A 11 7.06 22.91 30.65
CA ALA A 11 7.57 21.62 31.12
C ALA A 11 6.53 20.54 30.81
N CYS A 12 6.78 19.75 29.77
CA CYS A 12 5.99 18.56 29.45
C CYS A 12 6.73 17.33 30.00
N SER A 13 6.05 16.44 30.72
CA SER A 13 6.56 15.10 31.01
C SER A 13 6.29 14.22 29.80
N VAL A 14 7.35 13.82 29.09
CA VAL A 14 7.26 12.76 28.07
C VAL A 14 7.23 11.43 28.84
N SER A 15 6.35 10.51 28.43
CA SER A 15 6.34 9.16 29.00
C SER A 15 7.73 8.55 28.92
N ALA A 16 8.30 8.15 30.06
CA ALA A 16 9.63 7.54 30.13
C ALA A 16 9.72 6.23 29.32
N HIS A 17 8.57 5.64 28.97
CA HIS A 17 8.48 4.40 28.21
C HIS A 17 8.67 4.57 26.70
N ALA A 18 8.43 5.76 26.14
CA ALA A 18 8.56 5.99 24.70
C ALA A 18 10.01 5.83 24.19
N PRO A 19 11.04 6.39 24.86
CA PRO A 19 12.44 6.12 24.50
C PRO A 19 12.83 4.64 24.62
N VAL A 20 12.36 3.96 25.67
CA VAL A 20 12.64 2.53 25.88
C VAL A 20 11.99 1.66 24.80
N LEU A 21 10.76 2.00 24.40
CA LEU A 21 10.09 1.32 23.29
C LEU A 21 10.88 1.48 21.99
N HIS A 22 11.34 2.70 21.70
CA HIS A 22 12.15 2.99 20.53
C HIS A 22 13.48 2.21 20.54
N GLU A 23 14.15 2.10 21.70
CA GLU A 23 15.36 1.29 21.86
C GLU A 23 15.11 -0.20 21.56
N HIS A 24 14.00 -0.77 22.07
CA HIS A 24 13.63 -2.15 21.76
C HIS A 24 13.37 -2.38 20.27
N VAL A 25 12.71 -1.43 19.60
CA VAL A 25 12.47 -1.49 18.15
C VAL A 25 13.79 -1.43 17.38
N LEU A 26 14.68 -0.49 17.69
CA LEU A 26 16.00 -0.38 17.05
C LEU A 26 16.85 -1.64 17.23
N ALA A 27 16.71 -2.32 18.38
CA ALA A 27 17.38 -3.57 18.66
C ALA A 27 16.66 -4.81 18.05
N ASN A 28 15.60 -4.62 17.25
CA ASN A 28 14.74 -5.69 16.71
C ASN A 28 14.14 -6.62 17.79
N GLN A 29 13.92 -6.11 19.00
CA GLN A 29 13.39 -6.85 20.15
C GLN A 29 11.85 -6.70 20.26
N TRP A 30 11.13 -7.13 19.22
CA TRP A 30 9.69 -6.97 19.09
C TRP A 30 8.89 -7.57 20.26
N ASP A 31 9.26 -8.75 20.75
CA ASP A 31 8.60 -9.37 21.92
C ASP A 31 8.72 -8.52 23.19
N ARG A 32 9.86 -7.84 23.37
CA ARG A 32 10.07 -6.94 24.52
C ARG A 32 9.24 -5.66 24.37
N ALA A 33 9.19 -5.11 23.15
CA ALA A 33 8.33 -3.96 22.85
C ALA A 33 6.84 -4.27 23.11
N ILE A 34 6.34 -5.43 22.67
CA ILE A 34 4.97 -5.89 22.92
C ILE A 34 4.71 -6.06 24.42
N ARG A 35 5.64 -6.69 25.17
CA ARG A 35 5.51 -6.83 26.63
C ARG A 35 5.46 -5.47 27.34
N LEU A 36 6.26 -4.51 26.90
CA LEU A 36 6.24 -3.15 27.43
C LEU A 36 4.89 -2.49 27.18
N CYS A 37 4.34 -2.55 25.95
CA CYS A 37 3.02 -1.97 25.66
C CYS A 37 1.89 -2.63 26.48
N ARG A 38 1.94 -3.96 26.67
CA ARG A 38 1.00 -4.68 27.57
C ARG A 38 1.12 -4.24 29.03
N PHE A 39 2.32 -3.91 29.49
CA PHE A 39 2.56 -3.45 30.86
C PHE A 39 2.04 -2.02 31.08
N VAL A 40 2.34 -1.11 30.15
CA VAL A 40 1.95 0.30 30.25
C VAL A 40 0.44 0.50 30.09
N LYS A 41 -0.22 -0.37 29.30
CA LYS A 41 -1.68 -0.33 29.05
C LYS A 41 -2.17 1.04 28.55
N ASP A 42 -1.41 1.61 27.63
CA ASP A 42 -1.71 2.89 26.99
C ASP A 42 -1.81 2.69 25.47
N ASP A 43 -2.93 3.10 24.90
CA ASP A 43 -3.22 2.99 23.47
C ASP A 43 -2.22 3.80 22.64
N SER A 44 -1.72 4.92 23.18
CA SER A 44 -0.73 5.75 22.49
C SER A 44 0.59 5.00 22.26
N MET A 45 0.98 4.14 23.21
CA MET A 45 2.17 3.30 23.11
C MET A 45 1.99 2.18 22.08
N TRP A 46 0.79 1.59 22.01
CA TRP A 46 0.45 0.62 20.97
C TRP A 46 0.43 1.26 19.59
N ALA A 47 -0.12 2.47 19.45
CA ALA A 47 -0.12 3.21 18.21
C ALA A 47 1.31 3.53 17.74
N CYS A 48 2.19 3.95 18.65
CA CYS A 48 3.62 4.13 18.34
C CYS A 48 4.29 2.83 17.89
N LEU A 49 4.04 1.72 18.60
CA LEU A 49 4.57 0.41 18.22
C LEU A 49 4.07 -0.03 16.83
N ALA A 50 2.79 0.19 16.52
CA ALA A 50 2.23 -0.12 15.20
C ALA A 50 2.93 0.66 14.09
N ALA A 51 3.10 1.98 14.26
CA ALA A 51 3.80 2.82 13.29
C ALA A 51 5.26 2.38 13.09
N MET A 52 5.97 2.06 14.18
CA MET A 52 7.34 1.56 14.13
C MET A 52 7.46 0.18 13.48
N ALA A 53 6.51 -0.72 13.74
CA ALA A 53 6.48 -2.04 13.13
C ALA A 53 6.25 -1.97 11.61
N VAL A 54 5.32 -1.11 11.17
CA VAL A 54 5.08 -0.84 9.74
C VAL A 54 6.32 -0.26 9.05
N ALA A 55 7.00 0.68 9.69
CA ALA A 55 8.24 1.27 9.15
C ALA A 55 9.36 0.24 9.00
N ASN A 56 9.47 -0.72 9.93
CA ASN A 56 10.47 -1.80 9.88
C ASN A 56 9.97 -3.07 9.18
N LYS A 57 8.80 -3.03 8.54
CA LYS A 57 8.22 -4.13 7.77
C LYS A 57 7.86 -5.37 8.61
N ASP A 58 7.74 -5.25 9.93
CA ASP A 58 7.29 -6.33 10.79
C ASP A 58 5.76 -6.39 10.88
N LEU A 59 5.17 -7.14 9.96
CA LEU A 59 3.72 -7.30 9.85
C LEU A 59 3.10 -8.04 11.05
N ASN A 60 3.86 -8.85 11.78
CA ASN A 60 3.34 -9.59 12.93
C ASN A 60 3.09 -8.65 14.11
N THR A 61 4.08 -7.82 14.45
CA THR A 61 3.91 -6.83 15.50
C THR A 61 2.92 -5.75 15.11
N ALA A 62 2.89 -5.32 13.84
CA ALA A 62 1.91 -4.36 13.35
C ALA A 62 0.47 -4.88 13.54
N GLU A 63 0.20 -6.16 13.22
CA GLU A 63 -1.11 -6.77 13.43
C GLU A 63 -1.53 -6.79 14.90
N ILE A 64 -0.64 -7.22 15.80
CA ILE A 64 -0.89 -7.25 17.25
C ILE A 64 -1.17 -5.84 17.77
N ALA A 65 -0.38 -4.86 17.33
CA ALA A 65 -0.49 -3.48 17.79
C ALA A 65 -1.77 -2.81 17.26
N TYR A 66 -2.15 -3.02 16.00
CA TYR A 66 -3.43 -2.51 15.49
C TYR A 66 -4.64 -3.18 16.15
N ALA A 67 -4.56 -4.48 16.43
CA ALA A 67 -5.59 -5.18 17.18
C ALA A 67 -5.74 -4.62 18.60
N ALA A 68 -4.63 -4.25 19.25
CA ALA A 68 -4.64 -3.66 20.59
C ALA A 68 -5.24 -2.24 20.63
N VAL A 69 -5.21 -1.49 19.53
CA VAL A 69 -5.84 -0.16 19.39
C VAL A 69 -7.24 -0.26 18.74
N GLU A 70 -7.78 -1.47 18.58
CA GLU A 70 -9.11 -1.73 17.99
C GLU A 70 -9.28 -1.22 16.54
N GLU A 71 -8.17 -1.11 15.80
CA GLU A 71 -8.14 -0.66 14.40
C GLU A 71 -8.36 -1.83 13.44
N VAL A 72 -9.58 -2.37 13.44
CA VAL A 72 -9.95 -3.61 12.73
C VAL A 72 -9.65 -3.55 11.23
N GLU A 73 -9.92 -2.43 10.57
CA GLU A 73 -9.66 -2.25 9.13
C GLU A 73 -8.16 -2.37 8.81
N LYS A 74 -7.30 -1.80 9.67
CA LYS A 74 -5.85 -1.89 9.51
C LYS A 74 -5.34 -3.31 9.73
N VAL A 75 -5.92 -4.05 10.69
CA VAL A 75 -5.63 -5.48 10.90
C VAL A 75 -5.96 -6.29 9.65
N GLN A 76 -7.15 -6.10 9.08
CA GLN A 76 -7.56 -6.79 7.85
C GLN A 76 -6.63 -6.47 6.69
N PHE A 77 -6.20 -5.21 6.56
CA PHE A 77 -5.23 -4.81 5.55
C PHE A 77 -3.88 -5.52 5.73
N VAL A 78 -3.33 -5.54 6.95
CA VAL A 78 -2.08 -6.24 7.25
C VAL A 78 -2.19 -7.75 6.95
N GLN A 79 -3.32 -8.37 7.27
CA GLN A 79 -3.59 -9.76 6.92
C GLN A 79 -3.68 -9.97 5.40
N ALA A 80 -4.24 -9.02 4.66
CA ALA A 80 -4.29 -9.06 3.20
C ALA A 80 -2.87 -8.97 2.62
N ILE A 81 -2.00 -8.11 3.16
CA ILE A 81 -0.58 -8.05 2.77
C ILE A 81 0.08 -9.42 3.00
N LYS A 82 -0.10 -10.02 4.18
CA LYS A 82 0.50 -11.33 4.52
C LYS A 82 0.11 -12.46 3.57
N LYS A 83 -1.08 -12.38 2.95
CA LYS A 83 -1.58 -13.39 2.00
C LYS A 83 -0.92 -13.28 0.61
N ILE A 84 -0.26 -12.17 0.31
CA ILE A 84 0.42 -11.97 -0.98
C ILE A 84 1.65 -12.87 -1.02
N PRO A 85 1.80 -13.71 -2.06
CA PRO A 85 2.81 -14.75 -2.06
C PRO A 85 4.21 -14.19 -2.36
N THR A 86 4.33 -13.22 -3.26
CA THR A 86 5.59 -12.54 -3.63
C THR A 86 6.02 -11.52 -2.58
N GLU A 87 7.32 -11.42 -2.29
CA GLU A 87 7.85 -10.42 -1.36
C GLU A 87 7.71 -8.99 -1.88
N GLU A 88 7.97 -8.77 -3.16
CA GLU A 88 7.88 -7.46 -3.82
C GLU A 88 6.45 -6.95 -3.80
N GLY A 89 5.48 -7.85 -4.00
CA GLY A 89 4.06 -7.56 -3.84
C GLY A 89 3.68 -7.13 -2.42
N ARG A 90 4.24 -7.80 -1.40
CA ARG A 90 4.04 -7.40 0.01
C ARG A 90 4.64 -6.03 0.29
N MET A 91 5.84 -5.77 -0.22
CA MET A 91 6.54 -4.50 -0.06
C MET A 91 5.80 -3.36 -0.75
N ALA A 92 5.26 -3.59 -1.96
CA ALA A 92 4.48 -2.60 -2.68
C ALA A 92 3.18 -2.24 -1.95
N GLU A 93 2.41 -3.23 -1.48
CA GLU A 93 1.18 -2.96 -0.72
C GLU A 93 1.47 -2.32 0.65
N LEU A 94 2.62 -2.62 1.27
CA LEU A 94 3.06 -1.93 2.48
C LEU A 94 3.43 -0.45 2.20
N ALA A 95 4.07 -0.15 1.07
CA ALA A 95 4.31 1.23 0.65
C ALA A 95 3.00 1.98 0.37
N LEU A 96 2.01 1.32 -0.23
CA LEU A 96 0.65 1.87 -0.38
C LEU A 96 0.00 2.18 0.97
N PHE A 97 0.16 1.29 1.95
CA PHE A 97 -0.33 1.50 3.30
C PHE A 97 0.29 2.74 3.95
N ARG A 98 1.57 3.02 3.68
CA ARG A 98 2.28 4.24 4.10
C ARG A 98 1.93 5.49 3.26
N ARG A 99 1.02 5.36 2.28
CA ARG A 99 0.62 6.42 1.34
C ARG A 99 1.74 6.87 0.41
N GLU A 100 2.62 5.95 0.03
CA GLU A 100 3.75 6.18 -0.87
C GLU A 100 3.55 5.38 -2.18
N PRO A 101 2.61 5.79 -3.05
CA PRO A 101 2.29 5.03 -4.26
C PRO A 101 3.40 5.06 -5.31
N ASP A 102 4.29 6.06 -5.27
CA ASP A 102 5.43 6.17 -6.18
C ASP A 102 6.55 5.18 -5.79
N GLU A 103 6.76 4.96 -4.49
CA GLU A 103 7.66 3.91 -4.00
C GLU A 103 7.11 2.52 -4.36
N ALA A 104 5.80 2.29 -4.14
CA ALA A 104 5.14 1.05 -4.51
C ALA A 104 5.29 0.76 -6.02
N GLU A 105 5.10 1.76 -6.88
CA GLU A 105 5.31 1.63 -8.33
C GLU A 105 6.76 1.26 -8.64
N SER A 106 7.74 1.95 -8.04
CA SER A 106 9.16 1.67 -8.26
C SER A 106 9.53 0.23 -7.90
N ILE A 107 9.06 -0.26 -6.74
CA ILE A 107 9.28 -1.65 -6.29
C ILE A 107 8.74 -2.64 -7.33
N LEU A 108 7.49 -2.44 -7.78
CA LEU A 108 6.84 -3.35 -8.74
C LEU A 108 7.52 -3.33 -10.11
N LEU A 109 7.97 -2.15 -10.57
CA LEU A 109 8.67 -2.03 -11.85
C LEU A 109 10.06 -2.66 -11.81
N GLN A 110 10.80 -2.51 -10.71
CA GLN A 110 12.08 -3.18 -10.51
C GLN A 110 11.92 -4.71 -10.49
N ALA A 111 10.81 -5.20 -9.93
CA ALA A 111 10.45 -6.62 -9.93
C ALA A 111 9.90 -7.14 -11.27
N GLY A 112 9.77 -6.28 -12.29
CA GLY A 112 9.14 -6.62 -13.57
C GLY A 112 7.63 -6.91 -13.48
N ALA A 113 6.97 -6.61 -12.36
CA ALA A 113 5.54 -6.80 -12.15
C ALA A 113 4.72 -5.62 -12.69
N VAL A 114 4.87 -5.34 -13.99
CA VAL A 114 4.25 -4.18 -14.66
C VAL A 114 2.72 -4.18 -14.55
N TYR A 115 2.08 -5.33 -14.77
CA TYR A 115 0.63 -5.45 -14.64
C TYR A 115 0.13 -5.02 -13.26
N ARG A 116 0.82 -5.44 -12.20
CA ARG A 116 0.46 -5.11 -10.82
C ARG A 116 0.62 -3.62 -10.53
N ALA A 117 1.65 -2.98 -11.11
CA ALA A 117 1.83 -1.53 -11.01
C ALA A 117 0.68 -0.78 -11.71
N ILE A 118 0.26 -1.24 -12.89
CA ILE A 118 -0.90 -0.70 -13.62
C ILE A 118 -2.19 -0.89 -12.81
N ASP A 119 -2.47 -2.11 -12.34
CA ASP A 119 -3.65 -2.44 -11.55
C ASP A 119 -3.74 -1.57 -10.28
N MET A 120 -2.62 -1.41 -9.58
CA MET A 120 -2.51 -0.55 -8.40
C MET A 120 -2.91 0.90 -8.73
N ARG A 121 -2.36 1.49 -9.81
CA ARG A 121 -2.70 2.86 -10.21
C ARG A 121 -4.17 3.00 -10.61
N VAL A 122 -4.74 1.98 -11.25
CA VAL A 122 -6.18 1.92 -11.55
C VAL A 122 -7.01 1.90 -10.27
N ARG A 123 -6.66 1.07 -9.28
CA ARG A 123 -7.34 1.02 -7.96
C ARG A 123 -7.28 2.35 -7.21
N LEU A 124 -6.20 3.11 -7.39
CA LEU A 124 -6.05 4.47 -6.84
C LEU A 124 -6.73 5.56 -7.67
N PHE A 125 -7.50 5.20 -8.70
CA PHE A 125 -8.13 6.11 -9.67
C PHE A 125 -7.15 7.04 -10.40
N ASN A 126 -5.86 6.71 -10.43
CA ASN A 126 -4.86 7.45 -11.18
C ASN A 126 -4.73 6.87 -12.59
N TRP A 127 -5.78 7.08 -13.39
CA TRP A 127 -5.93 6.52 -14.73
C TRP A 127 -4.85 6.97 -15.71
N ARG A 128 -4.44 8.25 -15.65
CA ARG A 128 -3.40 8.79 -16.54
C ARG A 128 -2.08 8.06 -16.34
N ARG A 129 -1.63 7.92 -15.08
CA ARG A 129 -0.39 7.20 -14.78
C ARG A 129 -0.49 5.72 -15.17
N ALA A 130 -1.64 5.08 -14.95
CA ALA A 130 -1.85 3.70 -15.37
C ALA A 130 -1.72 3.52 -16.90
N LEU A 131 -2.29 4.46 -17.69
CA LEU A 131 -2.19 4.46 -19.14
C LEU A 131 -0.74 4.71 -19.60
N ASP A 132 -0.04 5.68 -18.99
CA ASP A 132 1.35 5.97 -19.30
C ASP A 132 2.24 4.75 -19.09
N LEU A 133 2.08 4.04 -17.96
CA LEU A 133 2.81 2.80 -17.69
C LEU A 133 2.50 1.71 -18.74
N ALA A 134 1.23 1.55 -19.10
CA ALA A 134 0.80 0.59 -20.10
C ALA A 134 1.43 0.86 -21.48
N VAL A 135 1.45 2.13 -21.90
CA VAL A 135 2.04 2.57 -23.17
C VAL A 135 3.56 2.44 -23.15
N GLN A 136 4.21 2.90 -22.08
CA GLN A 136 5.67 2.85 -21.93
C GLN A 136 6.22 1.43 -22.00
N HIS A 137 5.55 0.48 -21.33
CA HIS A 137 5.93 -0.93 -21.34
C HIS A 137 5.30 -1.72 -22.49
N ARG A 138 4.43 -1.09 -23.31
CA ARG A 138 3.71 -1.70 -24.44
C ARG A 138 2.89 -2.94 -24.02
N THR A 139 2.25 -2.87 -22.86
CA THR A 139 1.47 -3.97 -22.27
C THR A 139 0.19 -3.46 -21.64
N HIS A 140 -0.89 -4.25 -21.67
CA HIS A 140 -2.13 -4.02 -20.91
C HIS A 140 -2.86 -2.67 -21.16
N VAL A 141 -2.64 -2.03 -22.32
CA VAL A 141 -3.34 -0.79 -22.70
C VAL A 141 -4.85 -1.05 -22.83
N ASP A 142 -5.21 -2.15 -23.48
CA ASP A 142 -6.57 -2.67 -23.59
C ASP A 142 -7.23 -2.85 -22.21
N THR A 143 -6.49 -3.36 -21.23
CA THR A 143 -6.98 -3.59 -19.87
C THR A 143 -7.30 -2.30 -19.15
N VAL A 144 -6.45 -1.27 -19.29
CA VAL A 144 -6.69 0.05 -18.70
C VAL A 144 -7.91 0.71 -19.35
N LEU A 145 -8.05 0.61 -20.68
CA LEU A 145 -9.21 1.13 -21.41
C LEU A 145 -10.50 0.41 -21.00
N TYR A 146 -10.49 -0.92 -20.90
CA TYR A 146 -11.63 -1.72 -20.43
C TYR A 146 -12.09 -1.30 -19.04
N ARG A 147 -11.17 -1.24 -18.07
CA ARG A 147 -11.49 -0.84 -16.70
C ARG A 147 -11.99 0.60 -16.60
N ARG A 148 -11.44 1.50 -17.42
CA ARG A 148 -11.87 2.90 -17.50
C ARG A 148 -13.28 3.00 -18.07
N ALA A 149 -13.59 2.27 -19.14
CA ALA A 149 -14.92 2.26 -19.75
C ALA A 149 -15.97 1.78 -18.74
N ARG A 150 -15.71 0.66 -18.04
CA ARG A 150 -16.58 0.15 -16.98
C ARG A 150 -16.80 1.15 -15.85
N TYR A 151 -15.73 1.77 -15.36
CA TYR A 151 -15.83 2.79 -14.32
C TYR A 151 -16.71 3.97 -14.75
N LEU A 152 -16.58 4.42 -16.01
CA LEU A 152 -17.38 5.52 -16.54
C LEU A 152 -18.85 5.15 -16.74
N GLU A 153 -19.12 3.92 -17.16
CA GLU A 153 -20.48 3.38 -17.29
C GLU A 153 -21.18 3.31 -15.94
N GLU A 154 -20.51 2.73 -14.93
CA GLU A 154 -21.01 2.67 -13.54
C GLU A 154 -21.22 4.08 -12.95
N ALA A 155 -20.35 5.03 -13.28
CA ALA A 155 -20.47 6.42 -12.87
C ALA A 155 -21.46 7.24 -13.73
N GLN A 156 -22.05 6.68 -14.79
CA GLN A 156 -22.90 7.36 -15.78
C GLN A 156 -22.26 8.63 -16.38
N ARG A 157 -20.95 8.58 -16.62
CA ARG A 157 -20.17 9.70 -17.17
C ARG A 157 -19.58 9.34 -18.53
N ARG A 158 -19.25 10.36 -19.32
CA ARG A 158 -18.55 10.20 -20.60
C ARG A 158 -17.07 10.47 -20.42
N GLU A 159 -16.26 9.86 -21.30
CA GLU A 159 -14.82 10.06 -21.29
C GLU A 159 -14.47 11.52 -21.61
N THR A 160 -13.68 12.13 -20.74
CA THR A 160 -13.24 13.52 -20.86
C THR A 160 -11.80 13.62 -21.31
N ASP A 161 -10.96 12.63 -21.03
CA ASP A 161 -9.53 12.68 -21.33
C ASP A 161 -9.27 12.38 -22.82
N GLU A 162 -8.56 13.28 -23.50
CA GLU A 162 -8.27 13.17 -24.94
C GLU A 162 -7.38 11.96 -25.27
N SER A 163 -6.38 11.66 -24.43
CA SER A 163 -5.52 10.48 -24.59
C SER A 163 -6.34 9.20 -24.61
N PHE A 164 -7.31 9.06 -23.71
CA PHE A 164 -8.19 7.89 -23.67
C PHE A 164 -9.08 7.78 -24.92
N LYS A 165 -9.57 8.92 -25.45
CA LYS A 165 -10.32 8.93 -26.72
C LYS A 165 -9.47 8.47 -27.90
N GLU A 166 -8.23 8.93 -27.99
CA GLU A 166 -7.31 8.55 -29.06
C GLU A 166 -6.97 7.05 -29.01
N TYR A 167 -6.62 6.53 -27.83
CA TYR A 167 -6.31 5.11 -27.66
C TYR A 167 -7.55 4.22 -27.84
N SER A 168 -8.75 4.68 -27.45
CA SER A 168 -9.99 3.93 -27.70
C SER A 168 -10.35 3.78 -29.19
N ARG A 169 -9.89 4.69 -30.04
CA ARG A 169 -10.09 4.61 -31.51
C ARG A 169 -9.10 3.65 -32.17
N SER A 170 -7.89 3.56 -31.63
CA SER A 170 -6.79 2.78 -32.21
C SER A 170 -6.74 1.35 -31.68
N VAL A 171 -7.16 1.12 -30.43
CA VAL A 171 -7.10 -0.19 -29.77
C VAL A 171 -8.50 -0.79 -29.69
N GLN A 172 -8.69 -1.96 -30.32
CA GLN A 172 -9.88 -2.77 -30.11
C GLN A 172 -9.81 -3.45 -28.75
N VAL A 173 -10.83 -3.24 -27.93
CA VAL A 173 -10.94 -3.84 -26.60
C VAL A 173 -11.88 -5.04 -26.69
N ASP A 174 -11.33 -6.23 -26.52
CA ASP A 174 -12.08 -7.48 -26.37
C ASP A 174 -12.08 -7.88 -24.90
N GLU A 175 -13.27 -7.95 -24.31
CA GLU A 175 -13.47 -8.23 -22.89
C GLU A 175 -12.95 -9.62 -22.49
N GLU A 176 -13.19 -10.65 -23.31
CA GLU A 176 -12.77 -12.01 -23.00
C GLU A 176 -11.25 -12.13 -23.02
N ALA A 177 -10.61 -11.50 -24.02
CA ALA A 177 -9.16 -11.47 -24.15
C ALA A 177 -8.50 -10.70 -22.99
N VAL A 178 -9.09 -9.58 -22.54
CA VAL A 178 -8.59 -8.83 -21.39
C VAL A 178 -8.68 -9.67 -20.12
N LEU A 179 -9.82 -10.30 -19.84
CA LEU A 179 -9.99 -11.14 -18.66
C LEU A 179 -9.01 -12.34 -18.66
N ALA A 180 -8.78 -12.96 -19.82
CA ALA A 180 -7.80 -14.03 -19.98
C ALA A 180 -6.37 -13.55 -19.68
N LYS A 181 -5.97 -12.36 -20.16
CA LYS A 181 -4.66 -11.76 -19.85
C LYS A 181 -4.48 -11.49 -18.36
N ILE A 182 -5.52 -10.95 -17.70
CA ILE A 182 -5.52 -10.72 -16.25
C ILE A 182 -5.31 -12.03 -15.48
N ALA A 183 -6.04 -13.08 -15.86
CA ALA A 183 -5.89 -14.40 -15.24
C ALA A 183 -4.48 -14.97 -15.44
N GLN A 184 -3.90 -14.80 -16.63
CA GLN A 184 -2.54 -15.24 -16.93
C GLN A 184 -1.49 -14.51 -16.08
N GLU A 185 -1.61 -13.19 -15.89
CA GLU A 185 -0.72 -12.43 -15.02
C GLU A 185 -0.83 -12.85 -13.55
N GLY A 186 -2.04 -13.19 -13.09
CA GLY A 186 -2.27 -13.73 -11.76
C GLY A 186 -1.58 -15.09 -11.55
N GLU A 187 -1.60 -15.97 -12.56
CA GLU A 187 -0.92 -17.27 -12.47
C GLU A 187 0.61 -17.10 -12.51
N LYS A 188 1.14 -16.23 -13.38
CA LYS A 188 2.57 -15.87 -13.41
C LYS A 188 3.05 -15.28 -12.07
N GLU A 189 2.21 -14.52 -11.37
CA GLU A 189 2.54 -14.01 -10.04
C GLU A 189 2.66 -15.14 -9.02
N LYS A 190 1.75 -16.11 -9.04
CA LYS A 190 1.83 -17.29 -8.16
C LYS A 190 3.04 -18.16 -8.47
N GLU A 191 3.37 -18.34 -9.75
CA GLU A 191 4.56 -19.07 -10.18
C GLU A 191 5.84 -18.42 -9.69
N ARG A 192 5.95 -17.08 -9.77
CA ARG A 192 7.10 -16.33 -9.27
C ARG A 192 7.30 -16.44 -7.76
N ALA A 193 6.26 -16.79 -7.02
CA ALA A 193 6.33 -16.92 -5.57
C ALA A 193 6.69 -18.34 -5.09
N ARG A 194 6.79 -19.32 -6.01
CA ARG A 194 7.25 -20.69 -5.72
C ARG A 194 8.76 -20.78 -5.85
#